data_AF-A0A3L7S0U3-F1
#
_entry.id   AF-A0A3L7S0U3-F1
#
_cell.length_a   1.000
_cell.length_b   1.000
_cell.length_c   1.000
_cell.angle_alpha   90.00
_cell.angle_beta   90.00
_cell.angle_gamma   90.00
#
_symmetry.space_group_name_H-M   'P 1'
#
loop_
_entity.id
_entity.type
_entity.pdbx_description
1 polymer ?
#
loop_
_entity_poly.entity_id
_entity_poly.type
_entity_poly.pdbx_seq_one_letter_code
_entity_poly.pdbx_strand_id
1 'polypeptide(L)' 'MVSIIEAHERTGIAPRAPADIDVSAGPLAVRCRTLVGGLAEGVRMVELVAGKTRLWLLPDRGLGIWKVNAA' A
#
# COMPACT_ATOMS: atom_id res chain seq x y z
N MET A 1 12.28 -12.74 -16.93
CA MET A 1 12.47 -13.11 -15.51
C MET A 1 12.15 -11.86 -14.70
N VAL A 2 10.94 -11.76 -14.14
CA VAL A 2 10.47 -10.58 -13.39
C VAL A 2 10.68 -10.89 -11.91
N SER A 3 11.67 -10.23 -11.30
CA SER A 3 11.95 -10.34 -9.87
C SER A 3 10.87 -9.58 -9.09
N ILE A 4 9.91 -10.32 -8.53
CA ILE A 4 9.02 -9.77 -7.51
C ILE A 4 9.90 -9.52 -6.29
N ILE A 5 9.98 -8.24 -5.92
CA ILE A 5 10.61 -7.63 -4.74
C ILE A 5 10.80 -8.66 -3.60
N GLU A 6 12.06 -8.92 -3.24
CA GLU A 6 12.42 -9.76 -2.11
C GLU A 6 11.75 -9.22 -0.84
N ALA A 7 10.73 -9.92 -0.36
CA ALA A 7 10.18 -9.74 0.97
C ALA A 7 11.25 -10.16 1.99
N HIS A 8 12.00 -9.18 2.50
CA HIS A 8 12.98 -9.39 3.54
C HIS A 8 12.27 -9.62 4.89
N GLU A 9 12.72 -10.68 5.56
CA GLU A 9 12.44 -11.15 6.92
C GLU A 9 11.00 -11.50 7.34
N ARG A 10 10.76 -12.83 7.40
CA ARG A 10 9.81 -13.42 8.34
C ARG A 10 10.34 -13.26 9.76
N THR A 11 9.74 -12.40 10.57
CA THR A 11 9.88 -12.44 12.03
C THR A 11 8.51 -12.24 12.66
N GLY A 12 8.24 -13.02 13.72
CA GLY A 12 6.90 -13.31 14.27
C GLY A 12 5.93 -12.12 14.39
N ILE A 13 4.66 -12.40 14.09
CA ILE A 13 3.59 -11.40 14.10
C ILE A 13 3.10 -11.23 15.54
N ALA A 14 3.82 -10.43 16.33
CA ALA A 14 3.12 -9.58 17.30
C ALA A 14 2.32 -8.53 16.51
N PRO A 15 1.09 -8.16 16.91
CA PRO A 15 0.30 -7.16 16.20
C PRO A 15 0.91 -5.77 16.42
N ARG A 16 2.02 -5.51 15.74
CA ARG A 16 2.60 -4.18 15.60
C ARG A 16 1.66 -3.43 14.65
N ALA A 17 1.13 -2.29 15.09
CA ALA A 17 0.48 -1.36 14.18
C ALA A 17 1.40 -1.20 12.96
N PRO A 18 0.97 -1.55 11.74
CA PRO A 18 1.88 -1.63 10.63
C PRO A 18 2.46 -0.24 10.39
N ALA A 19 3.79 -0.18 10.40
CA ALA A 19 4.52 1.05 10.12
C ALA A 19 4.16 1.51 8.69
N ASP A 20 4.20 2.83 8.48
CA ASP A 20 4.07 3.39 7.14
C ASP A 20 5.17 2.78 6.23
N ILE A 21 4.79 2.44 5.00
CA ILE A 21 5.69 1.86 4.00
C ILE A 21 5.85 2.90 2.89
N ASP A 22 7.08 3.14 2.45
CA ASP A 22 7.39 3.92 1.24
C ASP A 22 8.56 3.24 0.51
N VAL A 23 8.24 2.52 -0.56
CA VAL A 23 9.23 1.78 -1.36
C VAL A 23 9.03 2.05 -2.84
N SER A 24 10.13 2.19 -3.57
CA SER A 24 10.12 2.45 -5.01
C SER A 24 11.16 1.60 -5.75
N ALA A 25 10.77 1.08 -6.91
CA ALA A 25 11.61 0.34 -7.85
C ALA A 25 11.33 0.84 -9.28
N GLY A 26 12.11 1.84 -9.73
CA GLY A 26 11.90 2.48 -11.03
C GLY A 26 10.52 3.14 -11.12
N PRO A 27 9.70 2.85 -12.14
CA PRO A 27 8.35 3.42 -12.28
C PRO A 27 7.31 2.80 -11.34
N LEU A 28 7.71 1.80 -10.54
CA LEU A 28 6.86 1.15 -9.55
C LEU A 28 7.09 1.77 -8.17
N ALA A 29 6.03 2.17 -7.48
CA ALA A 29 6.11 2.61 -6.08
C ALA A 29 4.92 2.09 -5.27
N VAL A 30 5.17 1.73 -4.01
CA VAL A 30 4.16 1.31 -3.04
C VAL A 30 4.27 2.17 -1.81
N ARG A 31 3.16 2.80 -1.42
CA ARG A 31 3.05 3.56 -0.17
C ARG A 31 1.91 3.06 0.67
N CYS A 32 2.17 2.78 1.93
CA CYS A 32 1.14 2.42 2.91
C CYS A 32 1.12 3.49 4.00
N ARG A 33 -0.06 4.02 4.30
CA ARG A 33 -0.25 4.93 5.44
C ARG A 33 -1.57 4.69 6.14
N THR A 34 -1.61 5.00 7.42
CA THR A 34 -2.86 5.04 8.17
C THR A 34 -3.49 6.42 8.03
N LEU A 35 -4.76 6.48 7.63
CA LEU A 35 -5.51 7.72 7.55
C LEU A 35 -5.82 8.22 8.97
N VAL A 36 -5.67 9.53 9.16
CA VAL A 36 -5.87 10.19 10.46
C VAL A 36 -7.00 11.21 10.33
N GLY A 37 -7.89 11.22 11.32
CA GLY A 37 -9.05 12.10 11.37
C GLY A 37 -10.23 11.68 10.49
N GLY A 38 -11.42 12.16 10.87
CA GLY A 38 -12.66 11.98 10.12
C GLY A 38 -13.19 10.53 10.11
N LEU A 39 -14.12 10.25 9.19
CA LEU A 39 -14.79 8.93 9.08
C LEU A 39 -13.90 7.79 8.59
N ALA A 40 -12.66 8.08 8.20
CA ALA A 40 -11.69 7.10 7.73
C ALA A 40 -10.50 6.99 8.69
N GLU A 41 -10.58 7.57 9.89
CA GLU A 41 -9.54 7.44 10.90
C GLU A 41 -9.23 5.97 11.20
N GLY A 42 -7.95 5.65 11.26
CA GLY A 42 -7.46 4.29 11.50
C GLY A 42 -7.49 3.36 10.28
N VAL A 43 -8.04 3.81 9.13
CA VAL A 43 -8.08 3.02 7.91
C VAL A 43 -6.72 3.06 7.21
N ARG A 44 -6.21 1.89 6.82
CA ARG A 44 -5.04 1.74 5.98
C ARG A 44 -5.37 2.08 4.53
N MET A 45 -4.56 2.96 3.96
CA MET A 45 -4.55 3.26 2.54
C MET A 45 -3.24 2.76 1.93
N VAL A 46 -3.35 2.01 0.84
CA VAL A 46 -2.20 1.60 0.03
C VAL A 46 -2.28 2.30 -1.32
N GLU A 47 -1.28 3.08 -1.67
CA GLU A 47 -1.08 3.67 -3.00
C GLU A 47 -0.06 2.81 -3.77
N LEU A 48 -0.43 2.41 -4.99
CA LEU A 48 0.43 1.74 -5.95
C LEU A 48 0.56 2.63 -7.18
N VAL A 49 1.79 2.98 -7.56
CA VAL A 49 2.10 3.68 -8.81
C VAL A 49 2.83 2.71 -9.72
N ALA A 50 2.39 2.59 -10.96
CA ALA A 50 3.03 1.80 -12.00
C ALA A 50 3.04 2.62 -13.31
N GLY A 51 4.12 3.38 -13.52
CA GLY A 51 4.22 4.31 -14.64
C GLY A 51 3.19 5.44 -14.52
N LYS A 52 2.27 5.52 -15.49
CA LYS A 52 1.17 6.50 -15.49
C LYS A 52 -0.06 6.05 -14.71
N THR A 53 -0.10 4.78 -14.32
CA THR A 53 -1.22 4.21 -13.59
C THR A 53 -1.01 4.41 -12.09
N ARG A 54 -2.06 4.86 -11.42
CA ARG A 54 -2.10 5.00 -9.97
C ARG A 54 -3.34 4.34 -9.41
N LEU A 55 -3.15 3.51 -8.39
CA LEU A 55 -4.16 2.71 -7.74
C LEU A 55 -4.17 3.01 -6.24
N TRP A 56 -5.36 3.11 -5.65
CA TRP A 56 -5.53 3.19 -4.21
C TRP A 56 -6.38 2.04 -3.72
N LEU A 57 -5.95 1.38 -2.66
CA LEU A 57 -6.60 0.25 -2.02
C LEU A 57 -6.92 0.62 -0.57
N LEU A 58 -8.07 0.13 -0.09
CA LEU A 58 -8.46 0.20 1.32
C LEU A 58 -8.61 -1.22 1.86
N PRO A 59 -7.50 -1.88 2.30
CA PRO A 59 -7.51 -3.28 2.70
C PRO A 59 -8.50 -3.57 3.83
N ASP A 60 -8.60 -2.64 4.79
CA ASP A 60 -9.46 -2.78 5.97
C ASP A 60 -10.96 -2.72 5.63
N ARG A 61 -11.32 -2.34 4.40
CA ARG A 61 -12.70 -2.31 3.90
C ARG A 61 -13.04 -3.45 2.95
N GLY A 62 -12.31 -4.57 3.02
CA GLY A 62 -12.66 -5.79 2.28
C GLY A 62 -12.14 -5.84 0.84
N LEU A 63 -10.99 -5.22 0.56
CA LEU A 63 -10.18 -5.41 -0.66
C LEU A 63 -10.76 -4.89 -1.99
N GLY A 64 -11.47 -3.75 -1.96
CA GLY A 64 -11.82 -3.03 -3.18
C GLY A 64 -10.70 -2.07 -3.60
N ILE A 65 -10.29 -2.14 -4.88
CA ILE A 65 -9.70 -0.99 -5.56
C ILE A 65 -10.63 0.20 -5.30
N TRP A 66 -10.17 1.16 -4.51
CA TRP A 66 -10.97 2.33 -4.16
C TRP A 66 -10.98 3.33 -5.31
N LYS A 67 -9.83 3.49 -5.96
CA LYS A 67 -9.67 4.45 -7.05
C LYS A 67 -8.58 3.98 -8.01
N VAL A 68 -8.80 4.23 -9.29
CA VAL A 68 -7.79 4.10 -10.34
C VAL A 68 -7.72 5.40 -11.11
N ASN A 69 -6.51 5.91 -11.29
CA ASN A 69 -6.20 6.91 -12.29
C ASN A 69 -5.31 6.24 -13.33
N ALA A 70 -5.82 6.08 -14.55
CA ALA A 70 -5.07 5.61 -15.70
C ALA A 70 -5.12 6.69 -16.79
N ALA A 71 -4.01 6.88 -17.49
CA ALA A 71 -3.86 7.83 -18.59
C ALA A 71 -3.55 7.09 -19.89
#